data_AF-A0A835V1L5-F1
#
_entry.id   AF-A0A835V1L5-F1
#
_cell.length_a   1.000
_cell.length_b   1.000
_cell.length_c   1.000
_cell.angle_alpha   90.00
_cell.angle_beta   90.00
_cell.angle_gamma   90.00
#
_symmetry.space_group_name_H-M   'P 1'
#
loop_
_entity.id
_entity.type
_entity.pdbx_description
1 polymer ?
#
loop_
_entity_poly.entity_id
_entity_poly.type
_entity_poly.pdbx_seq_one_letter_code
_entity_poly.pdbx_strand_id
1 'polypeptide(L)'
;MAIENLSDVSLPFLFGLMKAISAFSCLIVYTNGVNQLFDMEIDKVNKPYLPLVSGEMSLQMGVAIVCASALMGLIIPYVIGSVPLLWGAFAHLFIFSAYSIELPLLRWKKSAIGAAFSISVGYAVVLQLATYLHMQTFVLGRQAKLSRTLGFGVLIMSTFYAVVALFKDIPDIEGDRKHGINSLATRLGKEKMLSHVSLASILWTKAKATDLEKNDEITAFYMLIWKHKENQVSHVFWDLSCSIKA
;
A
#
# COMPACT_ATOMS: atom_id res chain seq x y z
N MET A 1 8.37 20.82 2.50
CA MET A 1 7.85 20.45 1.16
C MET A 1 9.05 20.49 0.22
N ALA A 2 9.02 19.98 -1.02
CA ALA A 2 10.15 20.23 -1.92
C ALA A 2 10.29 21.72 -2.26
N ILE A 3 9.13 22.40 -2.35
CA ILE A 3 8.97 23.83 -2.49
C ILE A 3 9.24 24.51 -1.14
N GLU A 4 10.14 25.50 -1.14
CA GLU A 4 10.43 26.37 0.01
C GLU A 4 9.94 27.79 -0.25
N ASN A 5 9.93 28.25 -1.51
CA ASN A 5 9.44 29.56 -1.93
C ASN A 5 8.57 29.44 -3.19
N LEU A 6 7.69 30.42 -3.43
CA LEU A 6 6.83 30.46 -4.64
C LEU A 6 7.65 30.43 -5.94
N SER A 7 8.86 31.01 -5.92
CA SER A 7 9.79 30.98 -7.06
C SER A 7 10.26 29.59 -7.45
N ASP A 8 10.15 28.60 -6.55
CA ASP A 8 10.51 27.21 -6.87
C ASP A 8 9.53 26.58 -7.86
N VAL A 9 8.28 27.08 -7.91
CA VAL A 9 7.27 26.64 -8.87
C VAL A 9 7.60 27.25 -10.23
N SER A 10 8.50 26.57 -10.91
CA SER A 10 9.13 27.01 -12.15
C SER A 10 9.03 25.94 -13.23
N LEU A 11 9.36 26.28 -14.47
CA LEU A 11 9.35 25.32 -15.57
C LEU A 11 10.30 24.11 -15.31
N PRO A 12 11.53 24.30 -14.78
CA PRO A 12 12.38 23.19 -14.34
C PRO A 12 11.71 22.29 -13.29
N PHE A 13 10.98 22.87 -12.33
CA PHE A 13 10.24 22.11 -11.33
C PHE A 13 9.17 21.23 -11.98
N LEU A 14 8.36 21.79 -12.88
CA LEU A 14 7.33 21.04 -13.59
C LEU A 14 7.94 19.91 -14.43
N PHE A 15 9.03 20.17 -15.16
CA PHE A 15 9.74 19.13 -15.90
C PHE A 15 10.35 18.06 -15.01
N GLY A 16 10.90 18.44 -13.86
CA GLY A 16 11.38 17.50 -12.84
C GLY A 16 10.28 16.57 -12.33
N LEU A 17 9.11 17.13 -12.04
CA LEU A 17 7.95 16.34 -11.62
C LEU A 17 7.49 15.39 -12.71
N MET A 18 7.40 15.86 -13.97
CA MET A 18 7.02 15.02 -15.10
C MET A 18 8.00 13.86 -15.32
N LYS A 19 9.31 14.10 -15.18
CA LYS A 19 10.35 13.07 -15.24
C LYS A 19 10.14 11.98 -14.19
N ALA A 20 9.84 12.36 -12.94
CA ALA A 20 9.52 11.42 -11.88
C ALA A 20 8.25 10.61 -12.21
N ILE A 21 7.18 11.28 -12.64
CA ILE A 21 5.91 10.63 -13.01
C ILE A 21 6.14 9.59 -14.11
N SER A 22 6.87 9.93 -15.18
CA SER A 22 7.14 8.99 -16.28
C SER A 22 7.84 7.71 -15.81
N ALA A 23 8.85 7.83 -14.93
CA ALA A 23 9.53 6.66 -14.37
C ALA A 23 8.59 5.80 -13.52
N PHE A 24 7.79 6.43 -12.65
CA PHE A 24 6.89 5.71 -11.74
C PHE A 24 5.68 5.10 -12.45
N SER A 25 5.20 5.68 -13.55
CA SER A 25 4.17 5.05 -14.38
C SER A 25 4.62 3.68 -14.88
N CYS A 26 5.86 3.55 -15.38
CA CYS A 26 6.40 2.26 -15.79
C CYS A 26 6.49 1.27 -14.61
N LEU A 27 6.94 1.74 -13.44
CA LEU A 27 7.04 0.90 -12.25
C LEU A 27 5.67 0.43 -11.73
N ILE A 28 4.63 1.25 -11.86
CA ILE A 28 3.25 0.86 -11.51
C ILE A 28 2.72 -0.20 -12.48
N VAL A 29 2.96 -0.05 -13.79
CA VAL A 29 2.58 -1.07 -14.78
C VAL A 29 3.29 -2.39 -14.46
N TYR A 30 4.59 -2.33 -14.16
CA TYR A 30 5.35 -3.49 -13.71
C TYR A 30 4.72 -4.14 -12.46
N THR A 31 4.44 -3.38 -11.40
CA THR A 31 3.89 -3.92 -10.14
C THR A 31 2.57 -4.65 -10.36
N ASN A 32 1.66 -4.08 -11.14
CA ASN A 32 0.37 -4.71 -11.40
C ASN A 32 0.50 -5.92 -12.33
N GLY A 33 1.32 -5.81 -13.37
CA GLY A 33 1.49 -6.88 -14.34
C GLY A 33 2.26 -8.08 -13.77
N VAL A 34 3.34 -7.87 -13.00
CA VAL A 34 4.03 -8.99 -12.33
C VAL A 34 3.10 -9.65 -11.32
N ASN A 35 2.24 -8.88 -10.63
CA ASN A 35 1.27 -9.46 -9.73
C ASN A 35 0.28 -10.37 -10.47
N GLN A 36 -0.30 -9.88 -11.56
CA GLN A 36 -1.26 -10.63 -12.38
C GLN A 36 -0.65 -11.90 -13.02
N LEU A 37 0.59 -11.82 -13.52
CA LEU A 37 1.28 -12.97 -14.13
C LEU A 37 1.43 -14.15 -13.14
N PHE A 38 1.71 -13.86 -11.87
CA PHE A 38 1.86 -14.90 -10.83
C PHE A 38 0.55 -15.24 -10.11
N ASP A 39 -0.52 -14.48 -10.34
CA ASP A 39 -1.82 -14.67 -9.71
C ASP A 39 -2.91 -15.15 -10.69
N MET A 40 -2.57 -15.55 -11.91
CA MET A 40 -3.57 -15.96 -12.91
C MET A 40 -4.59 -16.99 -12.40
N GLU A 41 -4.15 -18.01 -11.65
CA GLU A 41 -5.06 -19.01 -11.06
C GLU A 41 -5.94 -18.45 -9.92
N ILE A 42 -5.42 -17.49 -9.15
CA ILE A 42 -6.18 -16.77 -8.12
C ILE A 42 -7.21 -15.85 -8.79
N ASP A 43 -6.79 -15.12 -9.82
CA ASP A 43 -7.60 -14.15 -10.54
C ASP A 43 -8.68 -14.81 -11.40
N LYS A 44 -8.54 -16.07 -11.82
CA LYS A 44 -9.67 -16.86 -12.38
C LYS A 44 -10.88 -16.91 -11.45
N VAL A 45 -10.64 -16.92 -10.14
CA VAL A 45 -11.69 -16.94 -9.13
C VAL A 45 -12.17 -15.52 -8.82
N ASN A 46 -11.23 -14.60 -8.56
CA ASN A 46 -11.57 -13.28 -8.03
C ASN A 46 -11.89 -12.25 -9.11
N LYS A 47 -11.21 -12.31 -10.26
CA LYS A 47 -11.19 -11.27 -11.30
C LYS A 47 -11.12 -11.89 -12.71
N PRO A 48 -12.11 -12.72 -13.10
CA PRO A 48 -12.08 -13.47 -14.37
C PRO A 48 -12.10 -12.58 -15.62
N TYR A 49 -12.48 -11.30 -15.47
CA TYR A 49 -12.51 -10.31 -16.54
C TYR A 49 -11.13 -9.71 -16.87
N LEU A 50 -10.10 -10.02 -16.09
CA LEU A 50 -8.76 -9.46 -16.30
C LEU A 50 -8.15 -9.93 -17.63
N PRO A 51 -7.43 -9.08 -18.38
CA PRO A 51 -7.03 -9.37 -19.76
C PRO A 51 -6.25 -10.69 -19.96
N LEU A 52 -5.36 -11.04 -19.03
CA LEU A 52 -4.58 -12.29 -19.10
C LEU A 52 -5.42 -13.54 -18.78
N VAL A 53 -6.43 -13.39 -17.92
CA VAL A 53 -7.31 -14.47 -17.48
C VAL A 53 -8.45 -14.70 -18.46
N SER A 54 -9.03 -13.63 -18.99
CA SER A 54 -10.09 -13.69 -20.01
C SER A 54 -9.58 -14.12 -21.39
N GLY A 55 -8.27 -14.07 -21.61
CA GLY A 55 -7.63 -14.38 -22.89
C GLY A 55 -7.64 -13.22 -23.89
N GLU A 56 -8.13 -12.03 -23.52
CA GLU A 56 -8.03 -10.81 -24.33
C GLU A 56 -6.57 -10.41 -24.59
N MET A 57 -5.66 -10.80 -23.70
CA MET A 57 -4.22 -10.62 -23.83
C MET A 57 -3.51 -11.97 -23.72
N SER A 58 -2.61 -12.25 -24.67
CA SER A 58 -1.77 -13.45 -24.59
C SER A 58 -0.75 -13.37 -23.46
N LEU A 59 -0.38 -14.52 -22.89
CA LEU A 59 0.67 -14.60 -21.86
C LEU A 59 2.00 -13.98 -22.33
N GLN A 60 2.37 -14.22 -23.59
CA GLN A 60 3.58 -13.67 -24.19
C GLN A 60 3.55 -12.14 -24.22
N MET A 61 2.41 -11.54 -24.58
CA MET A 61 2.23 -10.09 -24.55
C MET A 61 2.29 -9.55 -23.12
N GLY A 62 1.64 -10.21 -22.16
CA GLY A 62 1.71 -9.84 -20.74
C GLY A 62 3.13 -9.83 -20.20
N VAL A 63 3.89 -10.90 -20.45
CA VAL A 63 5.30 -10.99 -20.07
C VAL A 63 6.13 -9.89 -20.74
N ALA A 64 5.92 -9.65 -22.04
CA ALA A 64 6.62 -8.58 -22.75
C ALA A 64 6.35 -7.20 -22.15
N ILE A 65 5.09 -6.87 -21.83
CA ILE A 65 4.71 -5.61 -21.19
C ILE A 65 5.37 -5.46 -19.81
N VAL A 66 5.36 -6.52 -19.00
CA VAL A 66 5.96 -6.49 -17.64
C VAL A 66 7.47 -6.31 -17.73
N CYS A 67 8.16 -7.07 -18.58
CA CYS A 67 9.61 -6.93 -18.78
C CYS A 67 9.97 -5.56 -19.34
N ALA A 68 9.24 -5.06 -20.35
CA ALA A 68 9.47 -3.74 -20.91
C ALA A 68 9.25 -2.64 -19.87
N SER A 69 8.20 -2.76 -19.05
CA SER A 69 7.92 -1.79 -17.98
C SER A 69 8.98 -1.79 -16.89
N ALA A 70 9.52 -2.96 -16.52
CA ALA A 70 10.64 -3.07 -15.58
C ALA A 70 11.90 -2.38 -16.14
N LEU A 71 12.24 -2.67 -17.40
CA LEU A 71 13.40 -2.09 -18.07
C LEU A 71 13.25 -0.56 -18.19
N MET A 72 12.11 -0.08 -18.66
CA MET A 72 11.84 1.36 -18.79
C MET A 72 11.83 2.07 -17.43
N GLY A 73 11.34 1.41 -16.38
CA GLY A 73 11.42 1.91 -15.00
C GLY A 73 12.84 2.15 -14.50
N LEU A 74 13.85 1.48 -15.08
CA LEU A 74 15.27 1.69 -14.78
C LEU A 74 15.96 2.62 -15.79
N ILE A 75 15.66 2.44 -17.08
CA ILE A 75 16.27 3.23 -18.18
C ILE A 75 15.90 4.70 -18.04
N ILE A 76 14.64 5.04 -17.73
CA ILE A 76 14.20 6.44 -17.63
C ILE A 76 14.99 7.18 -16.55
N PRO A 77 15.04 6.74 -15.27
CA PRO A 77 15.88 7.36 -14.25
C PRO A 77 17.36 7.44 -14.61
N TYR A 78 17.89 6.41 -15.25
CA TYR A 78 19.29 6.37 -15.70
C TYR A 78 19.59 7.44 -16.74
N VAL A 79 18.77 7.56 -17.79
CA VAL A 79 18.90 8.58 -18.84
C VAL A 79 18.68 9.99 -18.30
N ILE A 80 17.76 10.15 -17.34
CA ILE A 80 17.60 11.42 -16.62
C ILE A 80 18.87 11.78 -15.85
N GLY A 81 19.65 10.81 -15.38
CA GLY A 81 20.82 11.02 -14.53
C GLY A 81 20.46 11.23 -13.05
N SER A 82 19.23 10.92 -12.65
CA SER A 82 18.76 11.13 -11.28
C SER A 82 19.03 9.90 -10.42
N VAL A 83 20.12 9.93 -9.66
CA VAL A 83 20.49 8.89 -8.69
C VAL A 83 19.35 8.56 -7.70
N PRO A 84 18.61 9.55 -7.13
CA PRO A 84 17.49 9.24 -6.25
C PRO A 84 16.36 8.46 -6.93
N LEU A 85 16.00 8.80 -8.17
CA LEU A 85 14.97 8.06 -8.90
C LEU A 85 15.44 6.65 -9.25
N LEU A 86 16.71 6.49 -9.61
CA LEU A 86 17.26 5.18 -9.96
C LEU A 86 17.28 4.22 -8.77
N TRP A 87 17.73 4.68 -7.60
CA TRP A 87 17.66 3.87 -6.36
C TRP A 87 16.22 3.61 -5.94
N GLY A 88 15.32 4.59 -6.08
CA GLY A 88 13.89 4.39 -5.86
C GLY A 88 13.31 3.31 -6.76
N ALA A 89 13.69 3.30 -8.04
CA ALA A 89 13.26 2.29 -9.00
C ALA A 89 13.76 0.88 -8.64
N PHE A 90 15.04 0.73 -8.28
CA PHE A 90 15.57 -0.56 -7.81
C PHE A 90 14.84 -1.08 -6.57
N ALA A 91 14.65 -0.21 -5.56
CA ALA A 91 13.93 -0.58 -4.34
C ALA A 91 12.48 -0.97 -4.63
N HIS A 92 11.78 -0.22 -5.49
CA HIS A 92 10.40 -0.51 -5.89
C HIS A 92 10.30 -1.84 -6.64
N LEU A 93 11.16 -2.07 -7.65
CA LEU A 93 11.20 -3.34 -8.38
C LEU A 93 11.48 -4.51 -7.44
N PHE A 94 12.44 -4.39 -6.52
CA PHE A 94 12.75 -5.42 -5.55
C PHE A 94 11.56 -5.74 -4.64
N ILE A 95 10.95 -4.72 -4.02
CA ILE A 95 9.82 -4.91 -3.10
C ILE A 95 8.65 -5.58 -3.80
N PHE A 96 8.28 -5.12 -5.01
CA PHE A 96 7.12 -5.69 -5.71
C PHE A 96 7.42 -7.03 -6.41
N SER A 97 8.68 -7.29 -6.77
CA SER A 97 9.13 -8.65 -7.10
C SER A 97 8.96 -9.59 -5.91
N ALA A 98 9.46 -9.18 -4.73
CA ALA A 98 9.39 -9.97 -3.51
C ALA A 98 7.95 -10.15 -3.03
N TYR A 99 7.07 -9.18 -3.30
CA TYR A 99 5.64 -9.28 -3.06
C TYR A 99 4.98 -10.36 -3.93
N SER A 100 5.27 -10.39 -5.24
CA SER A 100 4.50 -11.16 -6.22
C SER A 100 5.14 -12.48 -6.67
N ILE A 101 6.45 -12.58 -6.83
CA ILE A 101 7.10 -13.74 -7.46
C ILE A 101 7.05 -14.95 -6.53
N GLU A 102 6.67 -16.11 -7.07
CA GLU A 102 6.59 -17.38 -6.33
C GLU A 102 7.93 -18.13 -6.29
N LEU A 103 8.85 -17.65 -5.43
CA LEU A 103 10.14 -18.28 -5.15
C LEU A 103 10.39 -18.35 -3.63
N PRO A 104 11.33 -19.21 -3.15
CA PRO A 104 11.73 -19.22 -1.75
C PRO A 104 12.13 -17.82 -1.26
N LEU A 105 11.72 -17.46 -0.05
CA LEU A 105 11.91 -16.14 0.59
C LEU A 105 11.15 -14.95 -0.05
N LEU A 106 10.53 -15.14 -1.21
CA LEU A 106 9.67 -14.14 -1.86
C LEU A 106 8.20 -14.44 -1.56
N ARG A 107 7.29 -13.99 -2.44
CA ARG A 107 5.84 -14.10 -2.31
C ARG A 107 5.30 -13.52 -0.99
N TRP A 108 5.82 -12.36 -0.57
CA TRP A 108 5.47 -11.72 0.71
C TRP A 108 3.97 -11.47 0.88
N LYS A 109 3.22 -11.41 -0.24
CA LYS A 109 1.75 -11.34 -0.22
C LYS A 109 1.07 -12.50 0.51
N LYS A 110 1.73 -13.66 0.67
CA LYS A 110 1.22 -14.81 1.44
C LYS A 110 0.96 -14.48 2.92
N SER A 111 1.58 -13.43 3.45
CA SER A 111 1.39 -12.97 4.83
C SER A 111 0.80 -11.56 4.89
N ALA A 112 -0.09 -11.30 5.84
CA ALA A 112 -0.65 -9.97 6.06
C ALA A 112 0.43 -8.91 6.34
N ILE A 113 1.45 -9.25 7.13
CA ILE A 113 2.56 -8.33 7.46
C ILE A 113 3.40 -8.04 6.22
N GLY A 114 3.78 -9.07 5.45
CA GLY A 114 4.55 -8.89 4.22
C GLY A 114 3.80 -8.07 3.17
N ALA A 115 2.48 -8.29 3.03
CA ALA A 115 1.64 -7.48 2.16
C ALA A 115 1.57 -6.00 2.60
N ALA A 116 1.27 -5.75 3.88
CA ALA A 116 1.20 -4.40 4.41
C ALA A 116 2.55 -3.67 4.34
N PHE A 117 3.65 -4.37 4.63
CA PHE A 117 5.01 -3.85 4.49
C PHE A 117 5.31 -3.45 3.05
N SER A 118 5.03 -4.33 2.08
CA SER A 118 5.31 -4.08 0.66
C SER A 118 4.59 -2.83 0.15
N ILE A 119 3.31 -2.69 0.50
CA ILE A 119 2.46 -1.58 0.03
C ILE A 119 2.86 -0.28 0.72
N SER A 120 3.04 -0.31 2.04
CA SER A 120 3.41 0.90 2.80
C SER A 120 4.81 1.38 2.42
N VAL A 121 5.80 0.49 2.40
CA VAL A 121 7.19 0.88 2.09
C VAL A 121 7.33 1.22 0.61
N GLY A 122 6.79 0.42 -0.30
CA GLY A 122 6.90 0.65 -1.73
C GLY A 122 6.26 1.98 -2.17
N TYR A 123 5.01 2.22 -1.78
CA TYR A 123 4.28 3.40 -2.23
C TYR A 123 4.41 4.62 -1.32
N ALA A 124 4.38 4.45 0.01
CA ALA A 124 4.37 5.61 0.91
C ALA A 124 5.77 6.11 1.27
N VAL A 125 6.79 5.23 1.25
CA VAL A 125 8.16 5.59 1.64
C VAL A 125 9.05 5.75 0.42
N VAL A 126 9.26 4.68 -0.36
CA VAL A 126 10.24 4.64 -1.46
C VAL A 126 9.89 5.68 -2.53
N LEU A 127 8.67 5.64 -3.06
CA LEU A 127 8.20 6.58 -4.08
C LEU A 127 8.29 8.04 -3.61
N GLN A 128 7.84 8.31 -2.38
CA GLN A 128 7.82 9.65 -1.81
C GLN A 128 9.24 10.19 -1.59
N LEU A 129 10.13 9.36 -1.02
CA LEU A 129 11.51 9.72 -0.73
C LEU A 129 12.31 9.94 -2.03
N ALA A 130 12.19 9.03 -2.99
CA ALA A 130 12.87 9.13 -4.28
C ALA A 130 12.45 10.38 -5.04
N THR A 131 11.15 10.68 -5.08
CA THR A 131 10.63 11.90 -5.71
C THR A 131 11.11 13.15 -4.96
N TYR A 132 11.02 13.16 -3.63
CA TYR A 132 11.45 14.32 -2.84
C TYR A 132 12.94 14.63 -3.04
N LEU A 133 13.79 13.60 -2.96
CA LEU A 133 15.22 13.76 -3.16
C LEU A 133 15.54 14.15 -4.60
N HIS A 134 14.86 13.60 -5.60
CA HIS A 134 14.98 14.04 -7.00
C HIS A 134 14.70 15.54 -7.14
N MET A 135 13.58 16.01 -6.59
CA MET A 135 13.22 17.42 -6.68
C MET A 135 14.23 18.32 -5.95
N GLN A 136 14.68 17.90 -4.76
CA GLN A 136 15.60 18.68 -3.94
C GLN A 136 17.00 18.75 -4.53
N THR A 137 17.62 17.60 -4.83
CA THR A 137 19.04 17.56 -5.19
C THR A 137 19.26 17.72 -6.69
N PHE A 138 18.44 17.06 -7.51
CA PHE A 138 18.66 17.03 -8.96
C PHE A 138 18.00 18.21 -9.67
N VAL A 139 16.76 18.56 -9.32
CA VAL A 139 16.01 19.62 -10.00
C VAL A 139 16.35 21.00 -9.44
N LEU A 140 16.37 21.14 -8.11
CA LEU A 140 16.59 22.42 -7.43
C LEU A 140 18.05 22.64 -7.00
N GLY A 141 18.94 21.64 -7.18
CA GLY A 141 20.37 21.76 -6.87
C GLY A 141 20.68 21.93 -5.37
N ARG A 142 19.76 21.53 -4.48
CA ARG A 142 19.89 21.69 -3.03
C ARG A 142 20.58 20.48 -2.39
N GLN A 143 20.99 20.65 -1.14
CA GLN A 143 21.50 19.53 -0.35
C GLN A 143 20.38 18.55 0.03
N ALA A 144 20.73 17.27 0.16
CA ALA A 144 19.80 16.24 0.62
C ALA A 144 19.47 16.44 2.11
N LYS A 145 18.42 17.21 2.40
CA LYS A 145 17.93 17.44 3.76
C LYS A 145 16.54 16.83 3.92
N LEU A 146 16.41 15.86 4.81
CA LEU A 146 15.10 15.31 5.15
C LEU A 146 14.29 16.35 5.94
N SER A 147 13.25 16.89 5.32
CA SER A 147 12.41 17.91 5.94
C SER A 147 11.32 17.30 6.83
N ARG A 148 10.88 18.04 7.85
CA ARG A 148 9.69 17.68 8.66
C ARG A 148 8.45 17.47 7.79
N THR A 149 8.31 18.23 6.69
CA THR A 149 7.19 18.06 5.76
C THR A 149 7.28 16.76 4.97
N LEU A 150 8.48 16.28 4.62
CA LEU A 150 8.64 14.96 4.02
C LEU A 150 8.15 13.89 5.01
N GLY A 151 8.61 13.96 6.27
CA GLY A 151 8.15 13.05 7.33
C GLY A 151 6.64 13.06 7.51
N PHE A 152 6.03 14.25 7.52
CA PHE A 152 4.57 14.40 7.59
C PHE A 152 3.85 13.81 6.36
N GLY A 153 4.36 14.04 5.15
CA GLY A 153 3.82 13.46 3.93
C GLY A 153 3.91 11.94 3.90
N VAL A 154 5.07 11.38 4.30
CA VAL A 154 5.26 9.93 4.43
C VAL A 154 4.30 9.34 5.46
N LEU A 155 4.07 10.02 6.60
CA LEU A 155 3.13 9.58 7.61
C LEU A 155 1.71 9.51 7.04
N ILE A 156 1.23 10.57 6.39
CA ILE A 156 -0.11 10.60 5.76
C ILE A 156 -0.24 9.51 4.71
N MET A 157 0.74 9.38 3.81
CA MET A 157 0.70 8.36 2.77
C MET A 157 0.76 6.96 3.35
N SER A 158 1.51 6.74 4.42
CA SER A 158 1.58 5.43 5.09
C SER A 158 0.24 5.07 5.70
N THR A 159 -0.45 6.03 6.34
CA THR A 159 -1.82 5.82 6.83
C THR A 159 -2.79 5.52 5.69
N PHE A 160 -2.74 6.27 4.59
CA PHE A 160 -3.58 6.05 3.42
C PHE A 160 -3.37 4.66 2.81
N TYR A 161 -2.12 4.27 2.58
CA TYR A 161 -1.79 2.97 1.99
C TYR A 161 -2.02 1.80 2.95
N ALA A 162 -1.91 2.01 4.27
CA ALA A 162 -2.34 1.03 5.25
C ALA A 162 -3.85 0.76 5.14
N VAL A 163 -4.66 1.80 4.97
CA VAL A 163 -6.10 1.66 4.72
C VAL A 163 -6.34 0.89 3.42
N VAL A 164 -5.70 1.27 2.31
CA VAL A 164 -5.81 0.54 1.03
C VAL A 164 -5.45 -0.93 1.21
N ALA A 165 -4.36 -1.25 1.92
CA ALA A 165 -3.92 -2.61 2.18
C ALA A 165 -4.95 -3.45 2.95
N LEU A 166 -5.74 -2.84 3.83
CA LEU A 166 -6.82 -3.53 4.54
C LEU A 166 -7.97 -3.89 3.59
N PHE A 167 -8.40 -2.96 2.74
CA PHE A 167 -9.61 -3.15 1.94
C PHE A 167 -9.38 -3.92 0.64
N LYS A 168 -8.21 -3.79 0.03
CA LYS A 168 -7.94 -4.31 -1.32
C LYS A 168 -8.17 -5.82 -1.43
N ASP A 169 -7.96 -6.56 -0.34
CA ASP A 169 -8.01 -8.04 -0.32
C ASP A 169 -9.41 -8.57 0.03
N ILE A 170 -10.37 -7.70 0.39
CA ILE A 170 -11.77 -8.09 0.66
C ILE A 170 -12.44 -8.78 -0.54
N PRO A 171 -12.40 -8.22 -1.77
CA PRO A 171 -12.94 -8.92 -2.93
C PRO A 171 -12.18 -10.20 -3.28
N ASP A 172 -10.93 -10.34 -2.80
CA ASP A 172 -10.03 -11.43 -3.17
C ASP A 172 -10.07 -12.63 -2.20
N ILE A 173 -10.88 -12.56 -1.12
CA ILE A 173 -10.92 -13.55 -0.03
C ILE A 173 -11.07 -15.00 -0.53
N GLU A 174 -11.96 -15.24 -1.49
CA GLU A 174 -12.30 -16.59 -1.95
C GLU A 174 -11.12 -17.23 -2.71
N GLY A 175 -10.56 -16.54 -3.69
CA GLY A 175 -9.38 -17.01 -4.44
C GLY A 175 -8.14 -17.10 -3.55
N ASP A 176 -7.94 -16.14 -2.64
CA ASP A 176 -6.81 -16.12 -1.70
C ASP A 176 -6.85 -17.33 -0.76
N ARG A 177 -8.02 -17.67 -0.22
CA ARG A 177 -8.19 -18.84 0.67
C ARG A 177 -7.87 -20.14 -0.04
N LYS A 178 -8.33 -20.31 -1.29
CA LYS A 178 -8.07 -21.51 -2.11
C LYS A 178 -6.58 -21.72 -2.40
N HIS A 179 -5.81 -20.65 -2.46
CA HIS A 179 -4.38 -20.68 -2.78
C HIS A 179 -3.47 -20.45 -1.57
N GLY A 180 -4.00 -20.58 -0.35
CA GLY A 180 -3.21 -20.52 0.88
C GLY A 180 -2.64 -19.14 1.22
N ILE A 181 -3.26 -18.05 0.73
CA ILE A 181 -2.88 -16.68 1.09
C ILE A 181 -3.50 -16.32 2.46
N ASN A 182 -2.63 -16.10 3.45
CA ASN A 182 -3.02 -15.75 4.82
C ASN A 182 -3.03 -14.22 5.01
N SER A 183 -3.81 -13.52 4.20
CA SER A 183 -4.07 -12.07 4.35
C SER A 183 -4.92 -11.79 5.58
N LEU A 184 -5.02 -10.51 5.98
CA LEU A 184 -5.90 -10.13 7.08
C LEU A 184 -7.37 -10.39 6.71
N ALA A 185 -7.72 -10.17 5.45
CA ALA A 185 -9.06 -10.39 4.91
C ALA A 185 -9.46 -11.87 4.96
N THR A 186 -8.57 -12.81 4.61
CA THR A 186 -8.89 -14.25 4.68
C THR A 186 -9.05 -14.75 6.12
N ARG A 187 -8.33 -14.17 7.07
CA ARG A 187 -8.39 -14.49 8.51
C ARG A 187 -9.63 -13.95 9.21
N LEU A 188 -10.00 -12.70 8.93
CA LEU A 188 -11.10 -12.02 9.63
C LEU A 188 -12.44 -12.17 8.89
N GLY A 189 -12.41 -12.28 7.56
CA GLY A 189 -13.61 -12.21 6.72
C GLY A 189 -14.14 -10.78 6.54
N LYS A 190 -14.97 -10.61 5.51
CA LYS A 190 -15.53 -9.31 5.12
C LYS A 190 -16.26 -8.58 6.26
N GLU A 191 -17.09 -9.30 7.01
CA GLU A 191 -17.92 -8.71 8.06
C GLU A 191 -17.09 -8.12 9.22
N LYS A 192 -16.09 -8.87 9.71
CA LYS A 192 -15.21 -8.39 10.78
C LYS A 192 -14.34 -7.22 10.31
N MET A 193 -13.89 -7.23 9.05
CA MET A 193 -13.15 -6.10 8.48
C MET A 193 -13.99 -4.81 8.46
N LEU A 194 -15.23 -4.89 7.98
CA LEU A 194 -16.15 -3.74 7.97
C LEU A 194 -16.50 -3.27 9.38
N SER A 195 -16.65 -4.20 10.33
CA SER A 195 -16.87 -3.89 11.74
C SER A 195 -15.70 -3.11 12.36
N HIS A 196 -14.45 -3.56 12.16
CA HIS A 196 -13.28 -2.86 12.67
C HIS A 196 -13.09 -1.46 12.06
N VAL A 197 -13.43 -1.28 10.78
CA VAL A 197 -13.42 0.03 10.13
C VAL A 197 -14.47 0.94 10.73
N SER A 198 -15.68 0.44 10.93
CA SER A 198 -16.78 1.19 11.52
C SER A 198 -16.43 1.63 12.93
N LEU A 199 -15.86 0.73 13.73
CA LEU A 199 -15.34 1.02 15.06
C LEU A 199 -14.24 2.08 15.02
N ALA A 200 -13.24 1.93 14.16
CA ALA A 200 -12.14 2.89 14.02
C ALA A 200 -12.68 4.29 13.65
N SER A 201 -13.70 4.35 12.79
CA SER A 201 -14.34 5.60 12.36
C SER A 201 -15.12 6.27 13.50
N ILE A 202 -15.83 5.48 14.31
CA ILE A 202 -16.53 5.95 15.52
C ILE A 202 -15.52 6.48 16.53
N LEU A 203 -14.46 5.71 16.83
CA LEU A 203 -13.42 6.09 17.77
C LEU A 203 -12.69 7.36 17.31
N TRP A 204 -12.38 7.48 16.03
CA TRP A 204 -11.75 8.67 15.45
C TRP A 204 -12.64 9.91 15.58
N THR A 205 -13.92 9.78 15.25
CA THR A 205 -14.89 10.88 15.37
C THR A 205 -15.03 11.33 16.83
N LYS A 206 -15.08 10.37 17.76
CA LYS A 206 -15.14 10.65 19.18
C LYS A 206 -13.85 11.29 19.70
N ALA A 207 -12.68 10.79 19.30
CA ALA A 207 -11.39 11.36 19.68
C ALA A 207 -11.24 12.83 19.26
N LYS A 208 -11.78 13.22 18.09
CA LYS A 208 -11.80 14.61 17.64
C LYS A 208 -12.76 15.52 18.42
N ALA A 209 -13.82 14.94 18.96
CA ALA A 209 -14.87 15.67 19.67
C ALA A 209 -14.62 15.76 21.18
N THR A 210 -13.67 14.99 21.71
CA THR A 210 -13.32 14.98 23.13
C THR A 210 -12.46 16.19 23.49
N ASP A 211 -12.92 17.01 24.43
CA ASP A 211 -12.14 18.05 25.08
C ASP A 211 -11.18 17.43 26.11
N LEU A 212 -9.88 17.62 25.90
CA LEU A 212 -8.84 17.06 26.76
C LEU A 212 -8.62 17.85 28.05
N GLU A 213 -9.28 18.99 28.23
CA GLU A 213 -9.23 19.75 29.49
C GLU A 213 -10.30 19.28 30.50
N LYS A 214 -11.25 18.44 30.08
CA LYS A 214 -12.35 17.95 30.92
C LYS A 214 -12.23 16.47 31.25
N ASN A 215 -12.02 16.18 32.53
CA ASN A 215 -11.90 14.81 33.04
C ASN A 215 -13.13 13.92 32.75
N ASP A 216 -14.34 14.49 32.73
CA ASP A 216 -15.57 13.73 32.45
C ASP A 216 -15.65 13.28 30.98
N GLU A 217 -15.19 14.12 30.04
CA GLU A 217 -15.16 13.79 28.61
C GLU A 217 -14.08 12.74 28.30
N ILE A 218 -12.93 12.83 28.97
CA ILE A 218 -11.87 11.81 28.92
C ILE A 218 -12.39 10.48 29.46
N THR A 219 -13.05 10.48 30.61
CA THR A 219 -13.61 9.27 31.24
C THR A 219 -14.67 8.62 30.34
N ALA A 220 -15.55 9.41 29.73
CA ALA A 220 -16.55 8.92 28.79
C ALA A 220 -15.91 8.27 27.54
N PHE A 221 -14.82 8.83 27.03
CA PHE A 221 -14.06 8.25 25.92
C PHE A 221 -13.41 6.90 26.31
N TYR A 222 -12.82 6.78 27.50
CA TYR A 222 -12.29 5.51 28.00
C TYR A 222 -13.38 4.46 28.21
N MET A 223 -14.54 4.85 28.74
CA MET A 223 -15.69 3.94 28.92
C MET A 223 -16.22 3.41 27.58
N LEU A 224 -16.18 4.21 26.52
CA LEU A 224 -16.53 3.78 25.16
C LEU A 224 -15.60 2.66 24.67
N ILE A 225 -14.28 2.82 24.86
CA ILE A 225 -13.27 1.80 24.50
C ILE A 225 -13.51 0.52 25.30
N TRP A 226 -13.75 0.65 26.61
CA TRP A 226 -13.95 -0.49 27.50
C TRP A 226 -15.23 -1.28 27.17
N LYS A 227 -16.36 -0.58 26.99
CA LYS A 227 -17.65 -1.20 26.66
C LYS A 227 -17.62 -1.98 25.34
N HIS A 228 -16.83 -1.53 24.37
CA HIS A 228 -16.63 -2.28 23.14
C HIS A 228 -15.83 -3.58 23.36
N LYS A 229 -14.78 -3.51 24.20
CA LYS A 229 -13.96 -4.69 24.55
C LYS A 229 -14.79 -5.77 25.24
N GLU A 230 -15.69 -5.36 26.13
CA GLU A 230 -16.60 -6.26 26.86
C GLU A 230 -17.59 -6.98 25.94
N ASN A 231 -18.16 -6.28 24.95
CA ASN A 231 -19.03 -6.87 23.94
C ASN A 231 -18.31 -7.85 22.99
N GLN A 232 -17.04 -7.59 22.65
CA GLN A 232 -16.26 -8.52 21.82
C GLN A 232 -15.89 -9.80 22.59
N VAL A 233 -15.52 -9.66 23.86
CA VAL A 233 -15.19 -10.80 24.73
C VAL A 233 -16.43 -11.67 24.97
N SER A 234 -17.59 -11.08 25.21
CA SER A 234 -18.83 -11.85 25.42
C SER A 234 -19.28 -12.64 24.18
N HIS A 235 -19.09 -12.12 22.96
CA HIS A 235 -19.34 -12.86 21.72
C HIS A 235 -18.35 -14.02 21.50
N VAL A 236 -17.05 -13.82 21.78
CA VAL A 236 -16.03 -14.88 21.65
C VAL A 236 -16.27 -16.01 22.65
N PHE A 237 -16.66 -15.68 23.90
CA PHE A 237 -17.04 -16.69 24.90
C PHE A 237 -18.33 -17.45 24.51
N TRP A 238 -19.29 -16.78 23.88
CA TRP A 238 -20.50 -17.42 23.35
C TRP A 238 -20.19 -18.41 22.22
N ASP A 239 -19.37 -18.02 21.23
CA ASP A 239 -18.97 -18.90 20.12
C ASP A 239 -18.17 -20.13 20.59
N LEU A 240 -17.26 -19.95 21.56
CA LEU A 240 -16.53 -21.05 22.20
C LEU A 240 -17.47 -21.99 22.98
N SER A 241 -18.50 -21.47 23.64
CA SER A 241 -19.47 -22.29 24.38
C SER A 241 -20.39 -23.11 23.45
N CYS A 242 -20.69 -22.61 22.25
CA CYS A 242 -21.44 -23.33 21.23
C CYS A 242 -20.58 -24.42 20.55
N SER A 243 -19.30 -24.18 20.32
CA SER A 243 -18.39 -25.16 19.70
C SER A 243 -17.97 -26.31 20.62
N ILE A 244 -18.20 -26.20 21.94
CA ILE A 244 -17.95 -27.27 22.93
C ILE A 244 -19.20 -28.14 23.15
N LYS A 245 -20.36 -27.75 22.59
CA LYS A 245 -21.64 -28.47 22.71
C LYS A 245 -22.11 -29.14 21.41
N ALA A 246 -21.28 -29.17 20.36
CA ALA A 246 -21.50 -29.93 19.13
C ALA A 246 -20.43 -31.01 19.00
#